data_AF-W1WW68-F1
#
_entry.id   AF-W1WW68-F1
#
_cell.length_a   1.000
_cell.length_b   1.000
_cell.length_c   1.000
_cell.angle_alpha   90.00
_cell.angle_beta   90.00
_cell.angle_gamma   90.00
#
_symmetry.space_group_name_H-M   'P 1'
#
loop_
_entity.id
_entity.type
_entity.pdbx_description
1 polymer ?
#
loop_
_entity_poly.entity_id
_entity_poly.type
_entity_poly.pdbx_seq_one_letter_code
_entity_poly.pdbx_strand_id
1 'polypeptide(L)'
;ACKAEYEDMEGRRYRAEPNACSLCGPHYTLYKPNRTVVDTVNVWNTTRELINEGSIIAIKGIGGYHLVCDARNDVAVQRLRKRKNRPHKPLAIMVGSLDTAIELVHLSDVELDILTGMERPIVLLERNHHSLVHLSTHVAPDNHMLGVMLPYTPMHEVLLPSDAAWVMTSITN
;
A
#
# COMPACT_ATOMS: atom_id res chain seq x y z
N ALA A 1 -21.16 16.34 15.56
CA ALA A 1 -19.83 16.79 15.10
C ALA A 1 -19.80 16.92 13.57
N CYS A 2 -19.82 15.84 12.79
CA CYS A 2 -19.68 15.93 11.31
C CYS A 2 -20.68 16.86 10.61
N LYS A 3 -21.97 16.84 11.01
CA LYS A 3 -22.98 17.77 10.46
C LYS A 3 -22.61 19.23 10.71
N ALA A 4 -22.16 19.56 11.92
CA ALA A 4 -21.75 20.92 12.26
C ALA A 4 -20.55 21.37 11.41
N GLU A 5 -19.55 20.51 11.22
CA GLU A 5 -18.41 20.80 10.33
C GLU A 5 -18.80 20.95 8.86
N TYR A 6 -19.83 20.22 8.41
CA TYR A 6 -20.35 20.30 7.04
C TYR A 6 -21.06 21.63 6.78
N GLU A 7 -21.72 22.20 7.81
CA GLU A 7 -22.47 23.46 7.74
C GLU A 7 -21.61 24.71 8.05
N ASP A 8 -20.44 24.54 8.67
CA ASP A 8 -19.52 25.61 9.06
C ASP A 8 -18.71 26.17 7.88
N MET A 9 -19.02 27.39 7.44
CA MET A 9 -18.37 28.06 6.30
C MET A 9 -16.88 28.34 6.48
N GLU A 10 -16.39 28.48 7.71
CA GLU A 10 -14.97 28.73 8.01
C GLU A 10 -14.18 27.42 8.14
N GLY A 11 -14.89 26.28 8.23
CA GLY A 11 -14.32 24.96 8.41
C GLY A 11 -13.78 24.36 7.11
N ARG A 12 -12.64 23.66 7.20
CA ARG A 12 -12.01 22.92 6.07
C ARG A 12 -12.91 21.82 5.48
N ARG A 13 -13.97 21.44 6.19
CA ARG A 13 -14.93 20.38 5.82
C ARG A 13 -16.30 20.95 5.43
N TYR A 14 -16.41 22.26 5.24
CA TYR A 14 -17.62 22.90 4.72
C TYR A 14 -18.04 22.23 3.41
N ARG A 15 -19.28 21.73 3.35
CA ARG A 15 -19.84 21.02 2.19
C ARG A 15 -18.97 19.87 1.66
N ALA A 16 -18.12 19.29 2.50
CA ALA A 16 -17.36 18.10 2.13
C ALA A 16 -18.30 16.89 2.15
N GLU A 17 -18.88 16.54 1.00
CA GLU A 17 -19.75 15.37 0.83
C GLU A 17 -19.19 14.05 1.41
N PRO A 18 -17.89 13.72 1.29
CA PRO A 18 -17.35 12.50 1.89
C PRO A 18 -17.02 12.64 3.39
N ASN A 19 -17.45 13.71 4.07
CA ASN A 19 -17.13 13.92 5.49
C ASN A 19 -17.71 12.82 6.37
N ALA A 20 -16.85 12.24 7.21
CA ALA A 20 -17.21 11.19 8.13
C ALA A 20 -16.26 11.15 9.34
N CYS A 21 -16.66 10.43 10.37
CA CYS A 21 -15.84 10.13 11.53
C CYS A 21 -15.94 8.64 11.89
N SER A 22 -15.22 8.21 12.92
CA SER A 22 -15.27 6.83 13.42
C SER A 22 -16.65 6.38 13.91
N LEU A 23 -17.60 7.29 14.14
CA LEU A 23 -18.95 6.96 14.61
C LEU A 23 -19.95 6.76 13.46
N CYS A 24 -19.93 7.63 12.44
CA CYS A 24 -20.92 7.62 11.34
C CYS A 24 -20.34 7.17 9.99
N GLY A 25 -19.02 7.04 9.89
CA GLY A 25 -18.32 6.65 8.68
C GLY A 25 -18.26 5.14 8.49
N PRO A 26 -17.64 4.70 7.38
CA PRO A 26 -17.38 3.29 7.15
C PRO A 26 -16.32 2.74 8.11
N HIS A 27 -16.41 1.44 8.39
CA HIS A 27 -15.43 0.70 9.17
C HIS A 27 -14.75 -0.36 8.31
N TYR A 28 -13.50 -0.68 8.67
CA TYR A 28 -12.75 -1.75 8.03
C TYR A 28 -12.93 -3.04 8.81
N THR A 29 -13.16 -4.14 8.07
CA THR A 29 -13.32 -5.49 8.62
C THR A 29 -12.34 -6.42 7.91
N LEU A 30 -11.69 -7.29 8.68
CA LEU A 30 -10.79 -8.31 8.15
C LEU A 30 -11.50 -9.66 8.08
N TYR A 31 -11.32 -10.36 6.97
CA TYR A 31 -11.96 -11.64 6.70
C TYR A 31 -10.92 -12.74 6.48
N LYS A 32 -11.23 -13.94 6.99
CA LYS A 32 -10.50 -15.17 6.68
C LYS A 32 -10.87 -15.68 5.27
N PRO A 33 -10.10 -16.61 4.68
CA PRO A 33 -10.41 -17.18 3.36
C PRO A 33 -11.81 -17.81 3.26
N ASN A 34 -12.33 -18.37 4.35
CA ASN A 34 -13.69 -18.92 4.43
C ASN A 34 -14.78 -17.84 4.63
N ARG A 35 -14.45 -16.56 4.46
CA ARG A 35 -15.33 -15.38 4.61
C ARG A 35 -15.87 -15.14 6.03
N THR A 36 -15.31 -15.79 7.04
CA THR A 36 -15.60 -15.46 8.44
C THR A 36 -14.78 -14.24 8.88
N VAL A 37 -15.37 -13.41 9.75
CA VAL A 37 -14.69 -12.23 10.30
C VAL A 37 -13.56 -12.66 11.24
N VAL A 38 -12.42 -11.99 11.14
CA VAL A 38 -11.34 -12.12 12.13
C VAL A 38 -11.74 -11.33 13.37
N ASP A 39 -11.77 -12.01 14.52
CA ASP A 39 -11.97 -11.35 15.81
C ASP A 39 -10.68 -10.62 16.18
N THR A 40 -10.72 -9.29 16.15
CA THR A 40 -9.58 -8.43 16.48
C THR A 40 -10.04 -7.10 17.04
N VAL A 41 -9.31 -6.61 18.04
CA VAL A 41 -9.51 -5.28 18.64
C VAL A 41 -9.01 -4.17 17.70
N ASN A 42 -8.01 -4.47 16.85
CA ASN A 42 -7.42 -3.50 15.95
C ASN A 42 -7.10 -4.15 14.60
N VAL A 43 -8.00 -3.92 13.63
CA VAL A 43 -7.88 -4.44 12.26
C VAL A 43 -6.55 -4.08 11.60
N TRP A 44 -6.01 -2.89 11.87
CA TRP A 44 -4.76 -2.41 11.28
C TRP A 44 -3.56 -3.20 11.79
N ASN A 45 -3.43 -3.35 13.12
CA ASN A 45 -2.33 -4.10 13.73
C ASN A 45 -2.34 -5.56 13.27
N THR A 46 -3.49 -6.22 13.35
CA THR A 46 -3.61 -7.63 12.91
C THR A 46 -3.34 -7.79 11.42
N THR A 47 -3.72 -6.82 10.58
CA THR A 47 -3.40 -6.87 9.14
C THR A 47 -1.88 -6.78 8.90
N ARG A 48 -1.17 -5.90 9.61
CA ARG A 48 0.30 -5.79 9.53
C ARG A 48 0.99 -7.06 9.99
N GLU A 49 0.56 -7.62 11.13
CA GLU A 49 1.09 -8.88 11.67
C GLU A 49 0.96 -10.01 10.64
N LEU A 50 -0.22 -10.20 10.08
CA LEU A 50 -0.46 -11.23 9.07
C LEU A 50 0.40 -11.04 7.82
N ILE A 51 0.57 -9.79 7.35
CA ILE A 51 1.43 -9.48 6.19
C ILE A 51 2.90 -9.77 6.52
N ASN A 52 3.38 -9.40 7.71
CA ASN A 52 4.73 -9.71 8.18
C ASN A 52 4.97 -11.22 8.31
N GLU A 53 3.95 -11.97 8.73
CA GLU A 53 3.95 -13.45 8.72
C GLU A 53 3.88 -14.06 7.31
N GLY A 54 3.86 -13.21 6.27
CA GLY A 54 3.92 -13.59 4.86
C GLY A 54 2.56 -13.81 4.21
N SER A 55 1.44 -13.52 4.88
CA SER A 55 0.10 -13.63 4.29
C SER A 55 -0.07 -12.72 3.08
N ILE A 56 -0.98 -13.12 2.19
CA ILE A 56 -1.43 -12.29 1.05
C ILE A 56 -2.85 -11.85 1.36
N ILE A 57 -3.07 -10.54 1.45
CA ILE A 57 -4.35 -9.95 1.85
C ILE A 57 -4.89 -9.10 0.70
N ALA A 58 -6.19 -9.24 0.42
CA ALA A 58 -6.90 -8.34 -0.48
C ALA A 58 -7.37 -7.10 0.28
N ILE A 59 -6.87 -5.93 -0.10
CA ILE A 59 -7.17 -4.65 0.55
C ILE A 59 -8.03 -3.80 -0.38
N LYS A 60 -9.17 -3.31 0.11
CA LYS A 60 -10.05 -2.40 -0.61
C LYS A 60 -9.47 -0.98 -0.58
N GLY A 61 -9.01 -0.50 -1.73
CA GLY A 61 -8.68 0.91 -1.97
C GLY A 61 -9.87 1.69 -2.55
N ILE A 62 -9.60 2.93 -2.99
CA ILE A 62 -10.62 3.80 -3.61
C ILE A 62 -11.10 3.24 -4.96
N GLY A 63 -10.16 2.82 -5.82
CA GLY A 63 -10.44 2.38 -7.19
C GLY A 63 -10.65 0.87 -7.37
N GLY A 64 -10.65 0.08 -6.30
CA GLY A 64 -10.75 -1.38 -6.39
C GLY A 64 -9.99 -2.09 -5.27
N TYR A 65 -9.64 -3.35 -5.50
CA TYR A 65 -8.87 -4.16 -4.56
C TYR A 65 -7.43 -4.35 -5.03
N HIS A 66 -6.50 -4.27 -4.08
CA HIS A 66 -5.11 -4.68 -4.24
C HIS A 66 -4.87 -6.01 -3.53
N LEU A 67 -4.13 -6.92 -4.15
CA LEU A 67 -3.49 -8.04 -3.47
C LEU A 67 -2.15 -7.55 -2.91
N VAL A 68 -1.97 -7.75 -1.61
CA VAL A 68 -0.88 -7.15 -0.83
C VAL A 68 -0.13 -8.22 -0.05
N CYS A 69 1.19 -8.16 -0.09
CA CYS A 69 2.08 -8.94 0.78
C CYS A 69 3.39 -8.16 0.99
N ASP A 70 4.18 -8.58 1.98
CA ASP A 70 5.50 -7.98 2.22
C ASP A 70 6.43 -8.26 1.03
N ALA A 71 6.93 -7.21 0.38
CA ALA A 71 7.81 -7.30 -0.78
C ALA A 71 9.23 -7.79 -0.42
N ARG A 72 9.54 -7.82 0.89
CA ARG A 72 10.80 -8.33 1.46
C ARG A 72 10.74 -9.83 1.74
N ASN A 73 9.56 -10.45 1.61
CA ASN A 73 9.37 -11.88 1.87
C ASN A 73 9.29 -12.67 0.56
N ASP A 74 10.39 -13.35 0.20
CA ASP A 74 10.50 -14.14 -1.03
C ASP A 74 9.36 -15.16 -1.20
N VAL A 75 9.00 -15.87 -0.13
CA VAL A 75 7.97 -16.92 -0.17
C VAL A 75 6.60 -16.31 -0.45
N ALA A 76 6.29 -15.16 0.17
CA ALA A 76 5.03 -14.46 -0.04
C ALA A 76 4.90 -13.92 -1.47
N VAL A 77 5.97 -13.30 -2.00
CA VAL A 77 6.00 -12.75 -3.37
C VAL A 77 5.89 -13.86 -4.41
N GLN A 78 6.64 -14.95 -4.28
CA GLN A 78 6.54 -16.11 -5.17
C GLN A 78 5.14 -16.74 -5.15
N ARG A 79 4.56 -16.89 -3.96
CA ARG A 79 3.18 -17.40 -3.79
C ARG A 79 2.17 -16.48 -4.46
N LEU A 80 2.32 -15.16 -4.32
CA LEU A 80 1.48 -14.18 -5.00
C LEU A 80 1.57 -14.34 -6.52
N ARG A 81 2.79 -14.39 -7.08
CA ARG A 81 3.01 -14.61 -8.52
C ARG A 81 2.36 -15.87 -9.06
N LYS A 82 2.53 -16.98 -8.34
CA LYS A 82 1.92 -18.27 -8.72
C LYS A 82 0.40 -18.18 -8.75
N ARG A 83 -0.21 -17.54 -7.75
CA ARG A 83 -1.68 -17.36 -7.69
C ARG A 83 -2.19 -16.41 -8.77
N LYS A 84 -1.41 -15.38 -9.12
CA LYS A 84 -1.72 -14.39 -10.16
C LYS A 84 -1.40 -14.82 -11.59
N ASN A 85 -0.77 -15.99 -11.76
CA ASN A 85 -0.22 -16.42 -13.05
C ASN A 85 0.62 -15.34 -13.76
N ARG A 86 1.45 -14.63 -12.99
CA ARG A 86 2.26 -13.48 -13.45
C ARG A 86 3.74 -13.73 -13.17
N PRO A 87 4.42 -14.56 -13.99
CA PRO A 87 5.77 -15.03 -13.67
C PRO A 87 6.83 -13.92 -13.71
N HIS A 88 6.82 -13.06 -14.74
CA HIS A 88 7.93 -12.13 -14.99
C HIS A 88 7.56 -10.65 -14.81
N LYS A 89 6.32 -10.26 -15.14
CA LYS A 89 5.92 -8.84 -15.13
C LYS A 89 6.15 -8.24 -13.72
N PRO A 90 6.91 -7.13 -13.59
CA PRO A 90 7.20 -6.52 -12.29
C PRO A 90 5.95 -6.23 -11.48
N LEU A 91 6.07 -6.35 -10.17
CA LEU A 91 5.03 -6.00 -9.20
C LEU A 91 5.37 -4.62 -8.63
N ALA A 92 4.40 -3.71 -8.64
CA ALA A 92 4.59 -2.41 -8.01
C ALA A 92 4.65 -2.59 -6.48
N ILE A 93 5.44 -1.76 -5.82
CA ILE A 93 5.53 -1.70 -4.36
C ILE A 93 5.07 -0.34 -3.87
N MET A 94 4.33 -0.34 -2.76
CA MET A 94 4.08 0.85 -1.97
C MET A 94 5.04 0.84 -0.78
N VAL A 95 5.78 1.92 -0.62
CA VAL A 95 6.70 2.12 0.50
C VAL A 95 6.06 3.02 1.54
N GLY A 96 6.34 2.79 2.82
CA GLY A 96 5.71 3.50 3.93
C GLY A 96 6.22 4.92 4.16
N SER A 97 7.36 5.27 3.58
CA SER A 97 7.99 6.59 3.70
C SER A 97 8.86 6.91 2.49
N LEU A 98 9.13 8.20 2.30
CA LEU A 98 10.10 8.65 1.31
C LEU A 98 11.51 8.13 1.61
N ASP A 99 11.90 8.06 2.88
CA ASP A 99 13.20 7.52 3.29
C ASP A 99 13.38 6.07 2.82
N THR A 100 12.34 5.24 2.98
CA THR A 100 12.37 3.85 2.46
C THR A 100 12.45 3.80 0.94
N ALA A 101 11.84 4.78 0.24
CA ALA A 101 11.99 4.90 -1.21
C ALA A 101 13.46 5.19 -1.58
N ILE A 102 14.06 6.20 -0.97
CA ILE A 102 15.45 6.65 -1.24
C ILE A 102 16.46 5.53 -0.97
N GLU A 103 16.23 4.68 0.03
CA GLU A 103 17.06 3.50 0.27
C GLU A 103 16.99 2.48 -0.89
N LEU A 104 15.79 2.27 -1.44
CA LEU A 104 15.53 1.22 -2.43
C LEU A 104 15.84 1.63 -3.88
N VAL A 105 15.78 2.92 -4.21
CA VAL A 105 15.87 3.43 -5.59
C VAL A 105 16.67 4.73 -5.68
N HIS A 106 17.21 5.00 -6.85
CA HIS A 106 17.74 6.32 -7.20
C HIS A 106 16.60 7.25 -7.61
N LEU A 107 16.66 8.50 -7.15
CA LEU A 107 15.68 9.55 -7.44
C LEU A 107 16.39 10.80 -7.96
N SER A 108 15.97 11.28 -9.12
CA SER A 108 16.17 12.67 -9.55
C SER A 108 15.14 13.59 -8.90
N ASP A 109 15.38 14.91 -8.96
CA ASP A 109 14.43 15.92 -8.46
C ASP A 109 13.06 15.79 -9.14
N VAL A 110 13.04 15.51 -10.46
CA VAL A 110 11.79 15.36 -11.23
C VAL A 110 11.01 14.12 -10.78
N GLU A 111 11.70 13.00 -10.55
CA GLU A 111 11.07 11.76 -10.08
C GLU A 111 10.55 11.89 -8.64
N LEU A 112 11.29 12.62 -7.80
CA LEU A 112 10.86 12.95 -6.44
C LEU A 112 9.58 13.78 -6.45
N ASP A 113 9.53 14.83 -7.28
CA ASP A 113 8.35 15.69 -7.42
C ASP A 113 7.12 14.88 -7.88
N ILE A 114 7.29 13.97 -8.85
CA ILE A 114 6.20 13.09 -9.33
C ILE A 114 5.77 12.10 -8.23
N LEU A 115 6.73 11.45 -7.56
CA LEU A 115 6.44 10.45 -6.53
C LEU A 115 5.72 11.07 -5.33
N THR A 116 6.07 12.31 -4.99
CA THR A 116 5.47 13.06 -3.87
C THR A 116 4.24 13.89 -4.25
N GLY A 117 3.96 13.98 -5.57
CA GLY A 117 2.80 14.64 -6.14
C GLY A 117 1.47 14.15 -5.59
N MET A 118 0.43 14.99 -5.72
CA MET A 118 -0.90 14.72 -5.17
C MET A 118 -1.54 13.45 -5.78
N GLU A 119 -1.21 13.16 -7.03
CA GLU A 119 -1.70 11.99 -7.77
C GLU A 119 -1.09 10.67 -7.27
N ARG A 120 0.04 10.72 -6.54
CA ARG A 120 0.74 9.57 -5.94
C ARG A 120 0.83 8.37 -6.90
N PRO A 121 1.47 8.54 -8.06
CA PRO A 121 1.48 7.52 -9.10
C PRO A 121 2.45 6.39 -8.76
N ILE A 122 2.38 5.29 -9.53
CA ILE A 122 3.48 4.33 -9.59
C ILE A 122 4.53 4.91 -10.53
N VAL A 123 5.72 5.22 -10.00
CA VAL A 123 6.87 5.71 -10.76
C VAL A 123 7.84 4.56 -11.00
N LEU A 124 8.36 4.44 -12.21
CA LEU A 124 9.41 3.48 -12.53
C LEU A 124 10.76 4.11 -12.23
N LEU A 125 11.49 3.55 -11.27
CA LEU A 125 12.72 4.12 -10.72
C LEU A 125 13.85 3.11 -10.76
N GLU A 126 15.08 3.58 -10.97
CA GLU A 126 16.25 2.72 -11.03
C GLU A 126 16.55 2.16 -9.64
N ARG A 127 16.72 0.84 -9.54
CA ARG A 127 16.96 0.14 -8.29
C ARG A 127 18.34 0.49 -7.73
N ASN A 128 18.38 0.83 -6.44
CA ASN A 128 19.63 0.88 -5.70
C ASN A 128 20.10 -0.54 -5.35
N HIS A 129 21.09 -1.04 -6.10
CA HIS A 129 21.68 -2.37 -5.87
C HIS A 129 22.50 -2.48 -4.57
N HIS A 130 22.80 -1.35 -3.94
CA HIS A 130 23.51 -1.26 -2.67
C HIS A 130 22.59 -0.97 -1.47
N SER A 131 21.26 -1.03 -1.67
CA SER A 131 20.25 -0.87 -0.62
C SER A 131 20.51 -1.80 0.57
N LEU A 132 20.44 -1.25 1.79
CA LEU A 132 20.44 -2.04 3.02
C LEU A 132 19.08 -2.69 3.28
N VAL A 133 18.02 -2.14 2.70
CA VAL A 133 16.68 -2.73 2.74
C VAL A 133 16.66 -3.92 1.78
N HIS A 134 16.48 -5.11 2.34
CA HIS A 134 16.29 -6.32 1.54
C HIS A 134 14.95 -6.27 0.81
N LEU A 135 14.97 -6.42 -0.51
CA LEU A 135 13.77 -6.58 -1.33
C LEU A 135 13.88 -7.90 -2.11
N SER A 136 12.80 -8.68 -2.13
CA SER A 136 12.75 -9.94 -2.87
C SER A 136 13.13 -9.72 -4.34
N THR A 137 14.03 -10.55 -4.87
CA THR A 137 14.37 -10.54 -6.30
C THR A 137 13.17 -10.88 -7.17
N HIS A 138 12.16 -11.53 -6.59
CA HIS A 138 10.91 -11.82 -7.26
C HIS A 138 9.98 -10.60 -7.41
N VAL A 139 10.26 -9.43 -6.81
CA VAL A 139 9.43 -8.22 -7.07
C VAL A 139 9.55 -7.78 -8.52
N ALA A 140 10.77 -7.76 -9.05
CA ALA A 140 11.07 -7.40 -10.44
C ALA A 140 12.22 -8.29 -10.96
N PRO A 141 11.94 -9.55 -11.34
CA PRO A 141 12.96 -10.49 -11.81
C PRO A 141 13.67 -9.93 -13.05
N ASP A 142 15.00 -9.96 -13.02
CA ASP A 142 15.88 -9.52 -14.11
C ASP A 142 15.59 -8.11 -14.64
N ASN A 143 15.05 -7.22 -13.78
CA ASN A 143 14.73 -5.86 -14.12
C ASN A 143 15.40 -4.89 -13.14
N HIS A 144 16.12 -3.91 -13.68
CA HIS A 144 16.79 -2.86 -12.92
C HIS A 144 15.83 -1.75 -12.48
N MET A 145 14.60 -1.72 -12.99
CA MET A 145 13.57 -0.76 -12.61
C MET A 145 12.59 -1.34 -11.59
N LEU A 146 12.25 -0.55 -10.59
CA LEU A 146 11.20 -0.82 -9.61
C LEU A 146 10.02 0.13 -9.84
N GLY A 147 8.80 -0.41 -9.81
CA GLY A 147 7.60 0.42 -9.74
C GLY A 147 7.32 0.78 -8.28
N VAL A 148 7.54 2.02 -7.89
CA VAL A 148 7.39 2.50 -6.51
C VAL A 148 6.25 3.52 -6.45
N MET A 149 5.45 3.45 -5.38
CA MET A 149 4.45 4.46 -5.06
C MET A 149 4.45 4.77 -3.55
N LEU A 150 3.93 5.93 -3.18
CA LEU A 150 3.71 6.32 -1.78
C LEU A 150 2.24 6.10 -1.36
N PRO A 151 1.94 6.11 -0.05
CA PRO A 151 0.58 6.05 0.44
C PRO A 151 -0.24 7.21 -0.14
N TYR A 152 -1.43 6.89 -0.65
CA TYR A 152 -2.30 7.86 -1.34
C TYR A 152 -3.70 7.99 -0.73
N THR A 153 -3.97 7.26 0.35
CA THR A 153 -5.24 7.35 1.08
C THR A 153 -4.99 7.37 2.58
N PRO A 154 -5.87 7.96 3.39
CA PRO A 154 -5.74 7.91 4.85
C PRO A 154 -5.65 6.48 5.39
N MET A 155 -6.28 5.51 4.73
CA MET A 155 -6.17 4.10 5.10
C MET A 155 -4.75 3.58 4.90
N HIS A 156 -4.07 3.93 3.80
CA HIS A 156 -2.69 3.51 3.57
C HIS A 156 -1.75 4.14 4.60
N GLU A 157 -1.94 5.42 4.91
CA GLU A 157 -1.15 6.14 5.93
C GLU A 157 -1.31 5.51 7.31
N VAL A 158 -2.53 5.09 7.67
CA VAL A 158 -2.74 4.36 8.91
C VAL A 158 -2.14 2.97 8.82
N LEU A 159 -2.36 2.23 7.73
CA LEU A 159 -2.03 0.81 7.64
C LEU A 159 -0.54 0.53 7.47
N LEU A 160 0.19 1.28 6.66
CA LEU A 160 1.58 0.98 6.33
C LEU A 160 2.53 1.52 7.41
N PRO A 161 3.38 0.67 8.02
CA PRO A 161 4.54 1.13 8.77
C PRO A 161 5.47 1.99 7.91
N SER A 162 6.17 2.96 8.50
CA SER A 162 7.08 3.85 7.76
C SER A 162 8.21 3.13 7.04
N ASP A 163 8.67 1.99 7.57
CA ASP A 163 9.73 1.14 7.01
C ASP A 163 9.22 0.04 6.05
N ALA A 164 7.91 0.01 5.78
CA ALA A 164 7.32 -1.03 4.97
C ALA A 164 7.65 -0.87 3.48
N ALA A 165 7.82 -2.00 2.80
CA ALA A 165 7.77 -2.12 1.35
C ALA A 165 6.82 -3.27 1.01
N TRP A 166 5.61 -2.94 0.57
CA TRP A 166 4.56 -3.94 0.30
C TRP A 166 4.24 -3.99 -1.17
N VAL A 167 4.08 -5.18 -1.73
CA VAL A 167 3.57 -5.34 -3.10
C VAL A 167 2.14 -4.83 -3.15
N MET A 168 1.83 -3.99 -4.15
CA MET A 168 0.47 -3.54 -4.47
C MET A 168 0.16 -3.92 -5.91
N THR A 169 -0.67 -4.94 -6.13
CA THR A 169 -1.12 -5.32 -7.48
C THR A 169 -2.63 -5.45 -7.51
N SER A 170 -3.27 -5.13 -8.63
CA SER A 170 -4.73 -5.29 -8.80
C SER A 170 -5.20 -6.68 -8.40
N ILE A 171 -6.47 -6.89 -8.08
CA ILE A 171 -6.98 -8.28 -7.88
C ILE A 171 -7.22 -9.02 -9.20
N THR A 172 -7.35 -8.29 -10.32
CA THR A 172 -7.61 -8.84 -11.65
C THR A 172 -6.35 -9.48 -12.26
N ASN A 173 -6.54 -10.52 -13.06
CA ASN A 173 -5.48 -11.14 -13.86
C ASN A 173 -5.06 -10.23 -15.02
#